data_AF-A0A7C5TAP1-F1
#
_entry.id   AF-A0A7C5TAP1-F1
#
_cell.length_a   1.000
_cell.length_b   1.000
_cell.length_c   1.000
_cell.angle_alpha   90.00
_cell.angle_beta   90.00
_cell.angle_gamma   90.00
#
_symmetry.space_group_name_H-M   'P 1'
#
loop_
_entity.id
_entity.type
_entity.pdbx_description
1 polymer ?
#
loop_
_entity_poly.entity_id
_entity_poly.type
_entity_poly.pdbx_seq_one_letter_code
_entity_poly.pdbx_strand_id
1 'polypeptide(L)' 'MRSQCNCIMIIRTCSEELIKEAIRLGAYEAHCEGNRLIITWNRKKEPPCSLKCLVMQTMGEIIKGR' A
#
# COMPACT_ATOMS: atom_id res chain seq x y z
N MET A 1 -6.59 14.58 19.78
CA MET A 1 -6.96 13.75 18.62
C MET A 1 -5.68 13.28 17.95
N ARG A 2 -5.24 12.04 18.21
CA ARG A 2 -4.06 11.49 17.54
C ARG A 2 -4.51 11.09 16.13
N SER A 3 -4.21 11.92 15.14
CA SER A 3 -4.35 11.58 13.74
C SER A 3 -3.79 10.18 13.53
N GLN A 4 -4.67 9.24 13.17
CA GLN A 4 -4.29 7.89 12.75
C GLN A 4 -3.50 8.04 11.48
N CYS A 5 -2.19 8.09 11.63
CA CYS A 5 -1.37 8.54 10.55
C CYS A 5 -1.00 7.29 9.76
N ASN A 6 -1.82 7.00 8.76
CA ASN A 6 -1.74 5.79 7.96
C ASN A 6 -0.44 5.82 7.18
N CYS A 7 0.31 4.73 7.19
CA CYS A 7 1.41 4.61 6.26
C CYS A 7 0.84 4.08 4.94
N ILE A 8 1.16 4.76 3.85
CA ILE A 8 0.53 4.59 2.54
C ILE A 8 1.60 4.17 1.55
N MET A 9 1.32 3.16 0.72
CA MET A 9 2.11 2.87 -0.47
C MET A 9 1.27 3.17 -1.71
N ILE A 10 1.91 3.74 -2.73
CA ILE A 10 1.24 4.16 -3.96
C ILE A 10 1.93 3.48 -5.12
N ILE A 11 1.18 2.72 -5.91
CA ILE A 11 1.65 2.18 -7.19
C ILE A 11 0.98 2.97 -8.32
N ARG A 12 1.72 3.32 -9.37
CA ARG A 12 1.25 4.19 -10.48
C ARG A 12 0.36 3.49 -11.51
N THR A 13 0.03 2.24 -11.25
CA THR A 13 -0.92 1.43 -12.01
C THR A 13 -1.89 0.80 -11.02
N CYS A 14 -3.14 0.60 -11.43
CA CYS A 14 -4.13 -0.09 -10.62
C CYS A 14 -4.85 -1.14 -11.47
N SER A 15 -5.03 -2.32 -10.88
CA SER A 15 -5.86 -3.39 -11.43
C SER A 15 -6.49 -4.17 -10.28
N GLU A 16 -7.60 -4.86 -10.55
CA GLU A 16 -8.21 -5.73 -9.55
C GLU A 16 -7.25 -6.83 -9.06
N GLU A 17 -6.38 -7.32 -9.95
CA GLU A 17 -5.35 -8.30 -9.61
C GLU A 17 -4.34 -7.73 -8.61
N LEU A 18 -3.88 -6.50 -8.82
CA LEU A 18 -2.96 -5.83 -7.91
C LEU A 18 -3.62 -5.51 -6.55
N ILE A 19 -4.91 -5.17 -6.53
CA ILE A 19 -5.67 -5.02 -5.28
C ILE A 19 -5.67 -6.33 -4.51
N LYS A 20 -6.08 -7.43 -5.16
CA LYS A 20 -6.16 -8.77 -4.53
C LYS A 20 -4.78 -9.21 -4.03
N GLU A 21 -3.74 -8.99 -4.83
CA GLU A 21 -2.37 -9.33 -4.45
C GLU A 21 -1.89 -8.48 -3.26
N ALA A 22 -2.13 -7.16 -3.24
CA ALA A 22 -1.75 -6.31 -2.11
C ALA A 22 -2.40 -6.77 -0.80
N ILE A 23 -3.70 -7.10 -0.80
CA ILE A 23 -4.41 -7.65 0.37
C ILE A 23 -3.80 -9.00 0.78
N ARG A 24 -3.56 -9.90 -0.18
CA ARG A 24 -2.92 -11.20 0.06
C ARG A 24 -1.54 -11.06 0.70
N LEU A 25 -0.77 -10.05 0.30
CA LEU A 25 0.57 -9.76 0.81
C LEU A 25 0.56 -9.04 2.18
N GLY A 26 -0.61 -8.79 2.76
CA GLY A 26 -0.76 -8.27 4.12
C GLY A 26 -1.04 -6.77 4.20
N ALA A 27 -1.51 -6.15 3.11
CA ALA A 27 -2.13 -4.83 3.21
C ALA A 27 -3.40 -4.91 4.06
N TYR A 28 -3.65 -3.85 4.83
CA TYR A 28 -4.90 -3.71 5.58
C TYR A 28 -6.04 -3.29 4.65
N GLU A 29 -5.73 -2.40 3.71
CA GLU A 29 -6.64 -1.92 2.69
C GLU A 29 -5.88 -1.68 1.39
N ALA A 30 -6.54 -1.89 0.25
CA ALA A 30 -6.01 -1.60 -1.06
C ALA A 30 -7.17 -1.18 -1.98
N HIS A 31 -7.06 -0.02 -2.63
CA HIS A 31 -8.10 0.47 -3.55
C HIS A 31 -7.49 1.33 -4.67
N CYS A 32 -8.20 1.44 -5.79
CA CYS A 32 -7.81 2.33 -6.88
C CYS A 32 -8.26 3.77 -6.61
N GLU A 33 -7.35 4.72 -6.81
CA GLU A 33 -7.64 6.14 -6.93
C GLU A 33 -7.13 6.61 -8.30
N GLY A 34 -8.04 6.71 -9.28
CA GLY A 34 -7.68 6.88 -10.68
C GLY A 34 -6.85 5.69 -11.20
N ASN A 35 -5.68 5.96 -11.80
CA ASN A 35 -4.75 4.92 -12.24
C ASN A 35 -3.77 4.48 -11.14
N ARG A 36 -3.95 4.93 -9.90
CA ARG A 36 -3.03 4.64 -8.80
C ARG A 36 -3.65 3.62 -7.86
N LEU A 37 -2.87 2.64 -7.44
CA LEU A 37 -3.27 1.75 -6.34
C LEU A 37 -2.76 2.35 -5.04
N ILE A 38 -3.68 2.65 -4.13
CA ILE A 38 -3.42 3.11 -2.78
C ILE A 38 -3.48 1.90 -1.87
N ILE A 39 -2.39 1.65 -1.15
CA ILE A 39 -2.23 0.52 -0.23
C ILE A 39 -2.00 1.09 1.16
N THR A 40 -2.83 0.70 2.13
CA THR A 40 -2.64 1.05 3.53
C THR A 40 -2.25 -0.18 4.33
N TRP A 41 -1.42 0.00 5.35
CA TRP A 41 -1.09 -1.06 6.30
C TRP A 41 -1.15 -0.56 7.73
N ASN A 42 -1.36 -1.49 8.66
CA ASN A 42 -1.51 -1.15 10.06
C ASN A 42 -0.17 -0.68 10.66
N ARG A 43 -0.17 0.54 11.20
CA ARG A 43 0.97 1.25 11.79
C ARG A 43 1.69 0.51 12.93
N LYS A 44 1.07 -0.51 13.52
CA LYS A 44 1.65 -1.30 14.63
C LYS A 44 2.80 -2.21 14.18
N LYS A 45 2.97 -2.45 12.87
CA LYS A 45 4.03 -3.32 12.33
C LYS A 45 4.69 -2.68 11.10
N GLU A 46 5.95 -3.03 10.87
CA GLU A 46 6.55 -2.78 9.57
C GLU A 46 5.72 -3.46 8.47
N PRO A 47 5.63 -2.85 7.27
CA PRO A 47 4.94 -3.53 6.18
C PRO A 47 5.71 -4.80 5.79
N PRO A 48 5.01 -5.89 5.44
CA PRO A 48 5.64 -7.13 5.01
C PRO A 48 6.66 -6.88 3.89
N CYS A 49 7.79 -7.58 3.90
CA CYS A 49 8.81 -7.44 2.86
C CYS A 49 8.24 -7.73 1.47
N SER A 50 7.32 -8.70 1.35
CA SER A 50 6.61 -8.98 0.11
C SER A 50 5.82 -7.78 -0.42
N LEU A 51 5.14 -7.05 0.47
CA LEU A 51 4.40 -5.84 0.10
C LEU A 51 5.34 -4.69 -0.31
N LYS A 52 6.46 -4.53 0.41
CA LYS A 52 7.53 -3.58 0.03
C LYS A 52 8.09 -3.93 -1.37
N CYS A 53 8.34 -5.21 -1.65
CA CYS A 53 8.84 -5.69 -2.93
C CYS A 53 7.86 -5.41 -4.07
N LEU A 54 6.56 -5.67 -3.88
CA LEU A 54 5.52 -5.37 -4.87
C LEU A 54 5.57 -3.90 -5.28
N VAL A 55 5.67 -2.99 -4.30
CA VAL A 55 5.74 -1.54 -4.55
C VAL A 55 7.03 -1.16 -5.26
N MET A 56 8.18 -1.71 -4.88
CA MET A 56 9.44 -1.42 -5.56
C MET A 56 9.49 -1.95 -7.00
N GLN A 57 8.98 -3.16 -7.24
CA GLN A 57 8.93 -3.77 -8.59
C GLN A 57 8.01 -3.00 -9.54
N THR A 58 6.97 -2.37 -9.01
CA THR A 58 6.02 -1.55 -9.77
C THR A 58 6.41 -0.07 -9.79
N MET A 59 7.64 0.27 -9.36
CA MET A 59 8.17 1.63 -9.26
C MET A 59 7.25 2.58 -8.47
N GLY A 60 6.57 2.03 -7.46
CA GLY A 60 5.72 2.75 -6.54
C GLY A 60 6.49 3.47 -5.43
N GLU A 61 5.76 4.26 -4.67
CA GLU A 61 6.28 5.15 -3.62
C GLU A 61 5.75 4.72 -2.25
N ILE A 62 6.57 4.85 -1.21
CA ILE A 62 6.16 4.59 0.17
C ILE A 62 6.12 5.93 0.92
N ILE A 63 4.91 6.36 1.28
CA ILE A 63 4.66 7.59 2.02
C ILE A 63 4.41 7.22 3.48
N LYS A 64 5.34 7.57 4.36
CA LYS A 64 5.13 7.51 5.81
C LYS A 64 4.43 8.79 6.25
N GLY A 65 3.17 8.71 6.64
CA GLY A 65 2.51 9.82 7.33
C GLY A 65 3.27 10.15 8.62
N ARG A 66 3.48 11.44 8.92
CA ARG A 66 4.05 11.95 10.18
C ARG A 66 3.02 11.91 11.30
#